data_AF-A0A9W7L580-F1
#
_entry.id   AF-A0A9W7L580-F1
#
_cell.length_a   1.000
_cell.length_b   1.000
_cell.length_c   1.000
_cell.angle_alpha   90.00
_cell.angle_beta   90.00
_cell.angle_gamma   90.00
#
_symmetry.space_group_name_H-M   'P 1'
#
loop_
_entity.id
_entity.type
_entity.pdbx_description
1 polymer ?
#
loop_
_entity_poly.entity_id
_entity_poly.type
_entity_poly.pdbx_seq_one_letter_code
_entity_poly.pdbx_strand_id
1 'polypeptide(L)'
;MYAASSKHVLSLELPLSHHKDDKRTLSDSLTWDGADPVDNLEVEALRNEPINVMDELDDKEKMVVRMRFGLDDGICKTRPELAEVYPECL
;
A
#
# COMPACT_ATOMS: atom_id res chain seq x y z
N MET A 1 22.61 -5.93 -13.78
CA MET A 1 23.65 -4.93 -13.43
C MET A 1 23.51 -4.63 -11.94
N TYR A 2 24.37 -5.18 -11.10
CA TYR A 2 24.37 -4.84 -9.67
C TYR A 2 25.24 -3.59 -9.49
N ALA A 3 24.62 -2.48 -9.11
CA ALA A 3 25.33 -1.26 -8.77
C ALA A 3 26.34 -1.56 -7.66
N ALA A 4 27.57 -1.08 -7.82
CA ALA A 4 28.62 -1.16 -6.81
C ALA A 4 28.19 -0.40 -5.55
N SER A 5 27.49 -1.08 -4.65
CA SER A 5 27.12 -0.54 -3.34
C SER A 5 28.24 -0.84 -2.36
N SER A 6 29.08 0.17 -2.11
CA SER A 6 29.62 0.47 -0.78
C SER A 6 30.57 1.67 -0.90
N LYS A 7 30.00 2.88 -0.84
CA LYS A 7 30.72 3.93 -0.16
C LYS A 7 30.41 3.73 1.34
N HIS A 8 31.48 3.63 2.13
CA HIS A 8 31.53 3.33 3.55
C HIS A 8 30.26 3.73 4.35
N VAL A 9 29.67 2.79 5.09
CA VAL A 9 28.55 3.07 6.00
C VAL A 9 29.06 4.00 7.10
N LEU A 10 28.37 5.13 7.30
CA LEU A 10 28.69 6.11 8.32
C LEU A 10 27.85 5.86 9.58
N SER A 11 28.42 6.17 10.74
CA SER A 11 27.67 6.13 12.00
C SER A 11 26.63 7.24 12.05
N LEU A 12 25.40 6.92 12.45
CA LEU A 12 24.33 7.91 12.65
C LEU A 12 24.59 8.85 13.84
N GLU A 13 25.45 8.43 14.77
CA GLU A 13 25.88 9.24 15.93
C GLU A 13 26.96 10.27 15.59
N LEU A 14 27.35 10.38 14.32
CA LEU A 14 28.35 11.35 13.91
C LEU A 14 27.78 12.78 14.10
N PRO A 15 28.48 13.67 14.82
CA PRO A 15 28.03 15.05 14.95
C PRO A 15 28.04 15.73 13.57
N LEU A 16 26.93 16.39 13.25
CA LEU A 16 26.74 17.06 11.96
C LEU A 16 27.55 18.37 11.88
N SER A 17 27.83 19.00 13.02
CA SER A 17 28.63 20.22 13.11
C SER A 17 29.66 20.15 14.24
N HIS A 18 30.72 20.96 14.13
CA HIS A 18 31.83 20.98 15.10
C HIS A 18 31.63 22.07 16.18
N HIS A 19 30.47 22.72 16.21
CA HIS A 19 30.16 23.77 17.16
C HIS A 19 29.73 23.18 18.51
N LYS A 20 30.28 23.69 19.61
CA LYS A 20 30.00 23.17 20.97
C LYS A 20 28.53 23.29 21.39
N ASP A 21 27.80 24.23 20.78
CA ASP A 21 26.40 24.50 21.10
C ASP A 21 25.44 23.67 20.24
N ASP A 22 25.91 23.04 19.17
CA ASP A 22 25.11 22.26 18.24
C ASP A 22 25.38 20.77 18.43
N LYS A 23 24.37 20.07 18.96
CA LYS A 23 24.44 18.65 19.32
C LYS A 23 23.82 17.73 18.27
N ARG A 24 23.39 18.27 17.13
CA ARG A 24 22.69 17.50 16.09
C ARG A 24 23.61 16.43 15.50
N THR A 25 23.09 15.21 15.42
CA THR A 25 23.75 14.06 14.83
C THR A 25 23.27 13.84 13.40
N LEU A 26 23.95 12.97 12.64
CA LEU A 26 23.46 12.54 11.34
C LEU A 26 22.07 11.91 11.42
N SER A 27 21.76 11.21 12.51
CA SER A 27 20.44 10.62 12.76
C SER A 27 19.32 11.65 12.77
N ASP A 28 19.57 12.82 13.37
CA ASP A 28 18.54 13.85 13.59
C ASP A 28 18.12 14.56 12.29
N SER A 29 18.94 14.46 11.23
CA SER A 29 18.66 15.08 9.93
C SER A 29 17.98 14.14 8.95
N LEU A 30 17.91 12.83 9.24
CA LEU A 30 17.30 11.87 8.35
C LEU A 30 15.79 11.86 8.57
N THR A 31 15.05 12.13 7.51
CA THR A 31 13.60 12.01 7.50
C THR A 31 13.20 10.57 7.24
N TRP A 32 12.14 10.13 7.92
CA TRP A 32 11.48 8.87 7.59
C TRP A 32 10.76 9.01 6.23
N ASP A 33 10.94 8.03 5.34
CA ASP A 33 10.33 7.98 3.99
C ASP A 33 9.15 6.98 3.93
N GLY A 34 8.62 6.57 5.08
CA GLY A 34 7.40 5.77 5.11
C GLY A 34 6.14 6.65 5.14
N ALA A 35 5.00 6.01 4.88
CA ALA A 35 3.70 6.69 4.83
C ALA A 35 3.40 7.45 6.12
N ASP A 36 2.92 8.68 5.97
CA ASP A 36 2.47 9.49 7.09
C ASP A 36 1.22 8.82 7.71
N PRO A 37 0.97 8.94 9.02
CA PRO A 37 -0.28 8.49 9.62
C PRO A 37 -1.53 9.02 8.88
N VAL A 38 -1.48 10.23 8.30
CA VAL A 38 -2.57 10.77 7.47
C VAL A 38 -2.74 9.97 6.18
N ASP A 39 -1.65 9.63 5.49
CA ASP A 39 -1.69 8.80 4.28
C ASP A 39 -2.31 7.43 4.57
N ASN A 40 -2.00 6.85 5.74
CA ASN A 40 -2.59 5.57 6.16
C ASN A 40 -4.10 5.69 6.43
N LEU A 41 -4.57 6.80 7.03
CA LEU A 41 -5.99 7.05 7.25
C LEU A 41 -6.75 7.21 5.93
N GLU A 42 -6.18 7.91 4.96
CA GLU A 42 -6.77 8.05 3.63
C GLU A 42 -6.87 6.70 2.92
N VAL A 43 -5.83 5.88 3.00
CA VAL A 43 -5.84 4.52 2.44
C VAL A 43 -6.90 3.64 3.11
N GLU A 44 -7.06 3.71 4.44
CA GLU A 44 -8.10 2.96 5.15
C GLU A 44 -9.50 3.47 4.82
N ALA A 45 -9.70 4.79 4.76
CA ALA A 45 -10.98 5.39 4.36
C ALA A 45 -11.39 4.95 2.95
N LEU A 46 -10.45 5.00 1.99
CA LEU A 46 -10.66 4.58 0.61
C LEU A 46 -10.92 3.08 0.45
N ARG A 47 -10.45 2.24 1.39
CA ARG A 47 -10.74 0.80 1.38
C ARG A 47 -12.13 0.45 1.87
N ASN A 48 -12.71 1.27 2.75
CA ASN A 48 -14.03 1.00 3.33
C ASN A 48 -15.19 1.46 2.44
N GLU A 49 -15.00 2.52 1.65
CA GLU A 49 -16.04 3.03 0.75
C GLU A 49 -16.53 2.00 -0.30
N PRO A 50 -15.65 1.24 -0.99
CA PRO A 50 -16.07 0.19 -1.91
C PRO A 50 -16.89 -0.90 -1.22
N ILE A 51 -16.55 -1.26 0.02
CA ILE A 51 -17.27 -2.29 0.80
C ILE A 51 -18.69 -1.82 1.08
N ASN A 52 -18.87 -0.54 1.46
CA ASN A 52 -20.19 0.03 1.71
C ASN A 52 -21.05 0.05 0.44
N VAL A 53 -20.48 0.41 -0.72
CA VAL A 53 -21.20 0.35 -2.01
C VAL A 53 -21.52 -1.08 -2.40
N MET A 54 -20.60 -2.02 -2.12
CA MET A 54 -20.85 -3.43 -2.33
C MET A 54 -21.99 -3.95 -1.45
N ASP A 55 -22.31 -3.30 -0.33
CA ASP A 55 -23.42 -3.75 0.51
C ASP A 55 -24.80 -3.50 -0.08
N GLU A 56 -24.92 -2.53 -0.99
CA GLU A 56 -26.15 -2.19 -1.71
C GLU A 56 -26.45 -3.14 -2.88
N LEU A 57 -25.47 -3.95 -3.31
CA LEU A 57 -25.61 -4.91 -4.40
C LEU A 57 -26.35 -6.18 -3.95
N ASP A 58 -26.98 -6.88 -4.88
CA ASP A 58 -27.55 -8.21 -4.59
C ASP A 58 -26.43 -9.25 -4.38
N ASP A 59 -26.71 -10.32 -3.63
CA ASP A 59 -25.71 -11.34 -3.28
C ASP A 59 -24.96 -11.92 -4.49
N LYS A 60 -25.63 -12.03 -5.64
CA LYS A 60 -25.05 -12.48 -6.91
C LYS A 60 -24.09 -11.44 -7.52
N GLU A 61 -24.49 -10.18 -7.53
CA GLU A 61 -23.70 -9.07 -8.06
C GLU A 61 -22.44 -8.86 -7.21
N LYS A 62 -22.58 -8.94 -5.86
CA LYS A 62 -21.43 -8.92 -4.95
C LYS A 62 -20.42 -9.99 -5.31
N MET A 63 -20.88 -11.21 -5.59
CA MET A 63 -20.02 -12.34 -5.89
C MET A 63 -19.28 -12.16 -7.23
N VAL A 64 -19.97 -11.67 -8.26
CA VAL A 64 -19.35 -11.34 -9.56
C VAL A 64 -18.29 -10.25 -9.42
N VAL A 65 -18.56 -9.20 -8.65
CA VAL A 65 -17.61 -8.12 -8.39
C VAL A 65 -16.39 -8.64 -7.62
N ARG A 66 -16.58 -9.43 -6.55
CA ARG A 66 -15.46 -10.01 -5.78
C ARG A 66 -14.54 -10.85 -6.64
N MET A 67 -15.08 -11.72 -7.49
CA MET A 67 -14.26 -12.54 -8.39
C MET A 67 -13.62 -11.73 -9.53
N ARG A 68 -14.33 -10.75 -10.11
CA ARG A 68 -13.78 -9.95 -11.23
C ARG A 68 -12.56 -9.16 -10.79
N PHE A 69 -12.61 -8.59 -9.59
CA PHE A 69 -11.56 -7.74 -9.03
C PHE A 69 -10.62 -8.49 -8.07
N GLY A 70 -10.82 -9.79 -7.86
CA GLY A 70 -9.97 -10.60 -6.98
C GLY A 70 -9.98 -10.12 -5.54
N LEU A 71 -11.12 -9.64 -5.03
CA LEU A 71 -11.23 -9.09 -3.68
C LEU A 71 -11.02 -10.15 -2.59
N ASP A 72 -11.30 -11.42 -2.89
CA ASP A 72 -11.14 -12.55 -1.95
C ASP A 72 -9.84 -13.34 -2.16
N ASP A 73 -9.46 -13.62 -3.42
CA ASP A 73 -8.34 -14.50 -3.77
C ASP A 73 -7.13 -13.76 -4.39
N GLY A 74 -7.22 -12.44 -4.57
CA GLY A 74 -6.20 -11.62 -5.23
C GLY A 74 -6.08 -11.85 -6.74
N ILE A 75 -6.94 -12.67 -7.34
CA ILE A 75 -6.86 -13.06 -8.74
C ILE A 75 -8.09 -12.52 -9.49
N CYS A 76 -7.85 -11.52 -10.33
CA CYS A 76 -8.89 -10.95 -11.18
C CYS A 76 -9.36 -11.97 -12.23
N LYS A 77 -10.56 -12.53 -12.07
CA LYS A 77 -11.16 -13.43 -13.07
C LYS A 77 -11.58 -12.68 -14.32
N THR A 78 -11.46 -13.30 -15.48
CA THR A 78 -11.89 -12.70 -16.76
C THR A 78 -13.40 -12.89 -16.99
N ARG A 79 -14.01 -12.12 -17.91
CA ARG A 79 -15.44 -12.26 -18.24
C ARG A 79 -15.83 -13.70 -18.63
N PRO A 80 -15.07 -14.42 -19.48
CA PRO A 80 -15.34 -15.83 -19.77
C PRO A 80 -15.26 -16.73 -18.55
N GLU A 81 -14.25 -16.57 -17.68
CA GLU A 81 -14.12 -17.35 -16.45
C GLU A 81 -15.29 -17.11 -15.48
N LEU A 82 -15.78 -15.87 -15.41
CA LEU A 82 -16.98 -15.55 -14.63
C LEU A 82 -18.23 -16.18 -15.23
N ALA A 83 -18.33 -16.26 -16.56
CA ALA A 83 -19.45 -16.89 -17.27
C ALA A 83 -19.55 -18.40 -16.99
N GLU A 84 -18.40 -19.07 -16.79
CA GLU A 84 -18.37 -20.49 -16.46
C GLU A 84 -18.95 -20.78 -15.06
N VAL A 85 -18.79 -19.84 -14.13
CA VAL A 85 -19.28 -19.99 -12.74
C VAL A 85 -20.69 -19.40 -12.56
N TYR A 86 -21.00 -18.29 -13.24
CA TYR A 86 -22.28 -17.57 -13.17
C TYR A 86 -22.81 -17.24 -14.58
N PRO A 87 -23.33 -18.25 -15.31
CA PRO A 87 -23.85 -18.05 -16.66
C PRO A 87 -25.10 -17.14 -16.70
N GLU A 88 -25.84 -17.01 -15.59
CA GLU A 88 -27.03 -16.16 -15.47
C GLU A 88 -26.74 -14.66 -15.23
N CYS A 89 -25.48 -14.29 -14.97
CA CYS A 89 -25.06 -12.91 -14.70
C CYS A 89 -24.49 -12.18 -15.94
N LEU A 90 -24.67 -12.76 -17.14
CA LEU A 90 -24.20 -12.21 -18.42
C LEU A 90 -25.32 -12.01 -19.45
#